data_AF-A0A6G0Q9J9-F1
#
_entry.id   AF-A0A6G0Q9J9-F1
#
_cell.length_a   1.000
_cell.length_b   1.000
_cell.length_c   1.000
_cell.angle_alpha   90.00
_cell.angle_beta   90.00
_cell.angle_gamma   90.00
#
_symmetry.space_group_name_H-M   'P 1'
#
loop_
_entity.id
_entity.type
_entity.pdbx_description
1 polymer ?
#
loop_
_entity_poly.entity_id
_entity_poly.type
_entity_poly.pdbx_seq_one_letter_code
_entity_poly.pdbx_strand_id
1 'polypeptide(L)'
;MRWKRIIQNDLESMPMAFIVFWSAISAGVSASLTTTLLLLYTIARFGHTAVYSLSLPHARMVFWIVGMVCIVIGAVASILAALT
;
A
#
# COMPACT_ATOMS: atom_id res chain seq x y z
N MET A 1 -15.49 18.91 4.13
CA MET A 1 -14.11 19.19 4.58
C MET A 1 -13.12 18.28 3.85
N ARG A 2 -12.14 18.83 3.10
CA ARG A 2 -11.19 18.06 2.27
C ARG A 2 -10.29 17.12 3.08
N TRP A 3 -9.88 17.55 4.28
CA TRP A 3 -9.03 16.79 5.20
C TRP A 3 -9.65 15.45 5.65
N LYS A 4 -10.96 15.46 5.98
CA LYS A 4 -11.68 14.23 6.35
C LYS A 4 -11.61 13.15 5.27
N ARG A 5 -11.66 13.53 3.99
CA ARG A 5 -11.58 12.59 2.86
C ARG A 5 -10.19 12.00 2.69
N ILE A 6 -9.13 12.77 2.98
CA ILE A 6 -7.75 12.28 2.99
C ILE A 6 -7.60 11.19 4.05
N ILE A 7 -7.98 11.52 5.28
CA ILE A 7 -7.91 10.58 6.41
C ILE A 7 -8.77 9.34 6.14
N GLN A 8 -9.97 9.50 5.59
CA GLN A 8 -10.84 8.38 5.29
C GLN A 8 -10.22 7.44 4.23
N ASN A 9 -9.62 7.98 3.17
CA ASN A 9 -8.93 7.17 2.16
C ASN A 9 -7.68 6.46 2.73
N ASP A 10 -6.98 7.08 3.68
CA ASP A 10 -5.90 6.42 4.42
C ASP A 10 -6.45 5.28 5.30
N LEU A 11 -7.54 5.52 6.02
CA LEU A 11 -8.23 4.53 6.86
C LEU A 11 -8.81 3.35 6.07
N GLU A 12 -9.25 3.55 4.83
CA GLU A 12 -9.79 2.47 3.99
C GLU A 12 -8.70 1.55 3.43
N SER A 13 -7.45 2.03 3.31
CA SER A 13 -6.36 1.30 2.62
C SER A 13 -5.24 0.81 3.53
N MET A 14 -4.84 1.58 4.55
CA MET A 14 -3.75 1.20 5.45
C MET A 14 -4.01 -0.08 6.26
N PRO A 15 -5.21 -0.31 6.83
CA PRO A 15 -5.49 -1.55 7.56
C PRO A 15 -5.31 -2.79 6.68
N MET A 16 -5.77 -2.73 5.43
CA MET A 16 -5.59 -3.82 4.47
C MET A 16 -4.11 -4.07 4.15
N ALA A 17 -3.34 -3.00 3.93
CA ALA A 17 -1.90 -3.12 3.70
C ALA A 17 -1.19 -3.80 4.88
N PHE A 18 -1.52 -3.41 6.12
CA PHE A 18 -0.91 -4.01 7.31
C PHE A 18 -1.23 -5.49 7.47
N ILE A 19 -2.48 -5.89 7.22
CA ILE A 19 -2.87 -7.31 7.27
C ILE A 19 -2.09 -8.11 6.22
N VAL A 20 -2.00 -7.60 4.99
CA VAL A 20 -1.30 -8.28 3.90
C VAL A 20 0.21 -8.41 4.17
N PHE A 21 0.88 -7.32 4.54
CA PHE A 21 2.31 -7.37 4.82
C PHE A 21 2.64 -8.20 6.06
N TRP A 22 1.77 -8.20 7.07
CA TRP A 22 1.90 -9.10 8.20
C TRP A 22 1.78 -10.56 7.76
N SER A 23 0.79 -10.89 6.93
CA SER A 23 0.67 -12.26 6.38
C SER A 23 1.89 -12.68 5.56
N ALA A 24 2.50 -11.76 4.80
CA ALA A 24 3.72 -12.05 4.03
C ALA A 24 4.91 -12.37 4.94
N ILE A 25 5.06 -11.66 6.05
CA ILE A 25 6.08 -11.94 7.06
C ILE A 25 5.80 -13.31 7.72
N SER A 26 4.56 -13.58 8.11
CA SER A 26 4.18 -14.85 8.75
C SER A 26 4.31 -16.06 7.82
N ALA A 27 4.07 -15.89 6.52
CA ALA A 27 4.24 -16.94 5.51
C ALA A 27 5.70 -17.16 5.09
N GLY A 28 6.66 -16.41 5.61
CA GLY A 28 8.08 -16.57 5.28
C GLY A 28 8.47 -16.02 3.91
N VAL A 29 7.73 -15.06 3.35
CA VAL A 29 8.11 -14.38 2.10
C VAL A 29 9.47 -13.69 2.27
N SER A 30 10.29 -13.72 1.22
CA SER A 30 11.65 -13.14 1.23
C SER A 30 11.67 -11.71 1.80
N ALA A 31 12.56 -11.47 2.76
CA ALA A 31 12.66 -10.18 3.44
C ALA A 31 12.91 -9.01 2.47
N SER A 32 13.75 -9.21 1.45
CA SER A 32 14.05 -8.19 0.44
C SER A 32 12.81 -7.72 -0.32
N LEU A 33 11.96 -8.65 -0.77
CA LEU A 33 10.71 -8.34 -1.45
C LEU A 33 9.75 -7.59 -0.53
N THR A 34 9.52 -8.14 0.67
CA THR A 34 8.60 -7.55 1.65
C THR A 34 9.02 -6.13 2.04
N THR A 35 10.31 -5.89 2.31
CA THR A 35 10.85 -4.57 2.61
C THR A 35 10.70 -3.60 1.44
N THR A 36 11.01 -4.04 0.21
CA THR A 36 10.91 -3.18 -0.98
C THR A 36 9.46 -2.74 -1.23
N LEU A 37 8.51 -3.68 -1.12
CA LEU A 37 7.08 -3.38 -1.28
C LEU A 37 6.56 -2.45 -0.18
N LEU A 38 6.98 -2.64 1.07
CA LEU A 38 6.62 -1.76 2.19
C LEU A 38 7.16 -0.34 2.00
N LEU A 39 8.40 -0.19 1.54
CA LEU A 39 9.00 1.13 1.25
C LEU A 39 8.27 1.83 0.10
N LEU A 40 8.03 1.13 -1.01
CA LEU A 40 7.28 1.67 -2.15
C LEU A 40 5.85 2.06 -1.76
N TYR A 41 5.16 1.21 -1.00
CA TYR A 41 3.82 1.51 -0.49
C TYR A 41 3.84 2.78 0.37
N THR A 42 4.80 2.89 1.28
CA THR A 42 4.95 4.04 2.18
C THR A 42 5.16 5.34 1.40
N ILE A 43 6.10 5.35 0.45
CA ILE A 43 6.37 6.50 -0.42
C ILE A 43 5.12 6.86 -1.23
N ALA A 44 4.41 5.87 -1.76
CA ALA A 44 3.18 6.09 -2.51
C ALA A 44 2.08 6.74 -1.65
N ARG A 45 1.94 6.38 -0.37
CA ARG A 45 0.97 7.02 0.55
C ARG A 45 1.35 8.46 0.87
N PHE A 46 2.62 8.74 1.15
CA PHE A 46 3.07 10.12 1.35
C PHE A 46 2.83 10.98 0.10
N GLY A 47 3.17 10.45 -1.09
CA GLY A 47 2.89 11.09 -2.38
C GLY A 47 1.39 11.32 -2.60
N HIS A 48 0.56 10.31 -2.34
CA HIS A 48 -0.89 10.43 -2.45
C HIS A 48 -1.45 11.57 -1.59
N THR A 49 -1.03 11.66 -0.32
CA THR A 49 -1.50 12.70 0.61
C THR A 49 -1.00 14.10 0.22
N ALA A 50 0.26 14.23 -0.23
CA ALA A 50 0.80 15.48 -0.73
C ALA A 50 0.06 15.96 -2.00
N VAL A 51 -0.19 15.08 -2.94
CA VAL A 51 -0.89 15.42 -4.19
C VAL A 51 -2.38 15.71 -3.94
N TYR A 52 -2.99 15.08 -2.94
CA TYR A 52 -4.35 15.38 -2.50
C TYR A 52 -4.45 16.80 -1.91
N SER A 53 -3.47 17.24 -1.12
CA SER A 53 -3.44 18.60 -0.58
C SER A 53 -3.31 19.65 -1.70
N LEU A 54 -2.50 19.35 -2.73
CA LEU A 54 -2.30 20.18 -3.92
C LEU A 54 -3.47 20.19 -4.93
N SER A 55 -4.53 19.42 -4.69
CA SER A 55 -5.70 19.33 -5.59
C SER A 55 -5.41 18.77 -6.99
N LEU A 56 -4.40 17.90 -7.15
CA LEU A 56 -3.99 17.34 -8.44
C LEU A 56 -4.60 15.93 -8.65
N PRO A 57 -5.74 15.78 -9.35
CA PRO A 57 -6.48 14.52 -9.36
C PRO A 57 -5.82 13.39 -10.13
N HIS A 58 -5.09 13.68 -11.22
CA HIS A 58 -4.43 12.68 -12.06
C HIS A 58 -3.27 12.01 -11.32
N ALA A 59 -2.36 12.82 -10.76
CA ALA A 59 -1.24 12.31 -9.97
C ALA A 59 -1.73 11.54 -8.74
N ARG A 60 -2.86 11.94 -8.13
CA ARG A 60 -3.44 11.23 -6.99
C ARG A 60 -3.83 9.80 -7.38
N MET A 61 -4.48 9.63 -8.53
CA MET A 61 -4.86 8.30 -9.01
C MET A 61 -3.64 7.41 -9.24
N VAL A 62 -2.55 7.95 -9.81
CA VAL A 62 -1.31 7.19 -10.01
C VAL A 62 -0.75 6.67 -8.69
N PHE A 63 -0.60 7.54 -7.68
CA PHE A 63 -0.10 7.12 -6.36
C PHE A 63 -1.02 6.11 -5.67
N TRP A 64 -2.34 6.24 -5.85
CA TRP A 64 -3.29 5.26 -5.34
C TRP A 64 -3.12 3.89 -6.00
N ILE A 65 -2.99 3.85 -7.33
CA ILE A 65 -2.78 2.60 -8.10
C ILE A 65 -1.48 1.94 -7.67
N VAL A 66 -0.37 2.69 -7.57
CA VAL A 66 0.92 2.16 -7.12
C VAL A 66 0.81 1.53 -5.72
N GLY A 67 0.12 2.20 -4.80
CA GLY A 67 -0.15 1.65 -3.47
C GLY A 67 -0.93 0.33 -3.52
N MET A 68 -1.99 0.27 -4.33
CA MET A 68 -2.79 -0.96 -4.50
C MET A 68 -2.01 -2.11 -5.12
N VAL A 69 -1.18 -1.83 -6.13
CA VAL A 69 -0.31 -2.83 -6.76
C VAL A 69 0.65 -3.44 -5.73
N CYS A 70 1.24 -2.64 -4.85
CA CYS A 70 2.13 -3.16 -3.79
C CYS A 70 1.40 -4.13 -2.86
N ILE A 71 0.16 -3.82 -2.47
CA ILE A 71 -0.67 -4.69 -1.63
C ILE A 71 -0.98 -6.00 -2.38
N VAL A 72 -1.41 -5.93 -3.64
CA VAL A 72 -1.76 -7.12 -4.43
C VAL A 72 -0.55 -8.03 -4.62
N ILE A 73 0.63 -7.48 -4.94
CA ILE A 73 1.86 -8.27 -5.06
C ILE A 73 2.20 -8.94 -3.73
N GLY A 74 2.11 -8.21 -2.61
CA GLY A 74 2.34 -8.77 -1.28
C GLY A 74 1.39 -9.91 -0.93
N ALA A 75 0.12 -9.79 -1.30
CA ALA A 75 -0.89 -10.82 -1.07
C ALA A 75 -0.67 -12.07 -1.94
N VAL A 76 -0.31 -11.90 -3.21
CA VAL A 76 0.03 -13.04 -4.09
C VAL A 76 1.29 -13.75 -3.57
N ALA A 77 2.31 -12.99 -3.17
CA ALA A 77 3.54 -13.56 -2.62
C ALA A 77 3.28 -14.35 -1.33
N SER A 78 2.42 -13.85 -0.43
CA SER A 78 2.08 -14.56 0.81
C SER A 78 1.31 -15.85 0.55
N ILE A 79 0.36 -15.84 -0.40
CA ILE A 79 -0.37 -17.05 -0.80
C ILE A 79 0.57 -18.09 -1.40
N LEU A 80 1.47 -17.67 -2.31
CA LEU A 80 2.41 -18.59 -2.94
C LEU A 80 3.35 -19.21 -1.90
N ALA A 81 3.89 -18.42 -0.98
CA ALA A 81 4.75 -18.93 0.09
C ALA A 81 4.03 -19.88 1.06
N ALA A 82 2.72 -19.69 1.28
CA ALA A 82 1.93 -20.57 2.14
C ALA A 82 1.57 -21.91 1.48
N LEU A 83 1.62 -22.00 0.14
CA LEU A 83 1.29 -23.21 -0.62
C LEU A 83 2.52 -24.08 -0.95
N THR A 84 3.73 -23.58 -0.70
CA THR A 84 5.01 -24.26 -0.94
C THR A 84 5.63 -24.72 0.37
#